data_AF-A0A7Y4ZD49-F1
#
_entry.id   AF-A0A7Y4ZD49-F1
#
_cell.length_a   1.000
_cell.length_b   1.000
_cell.length_c   1.000
_cell.angle_alpha   90.00
_cell.angle_beta   90.00
_cell.angle_gamma   90.00
#
_symmetry.space_group_name_H-M   'P 1'
#
loop_
_entity.id
_entity.type
_entity.pdbx_description
1 polymer ?
#
loop_
_entity_poly.entity_id
_entity_poly.type
_entity_poly.pdbx_seq_one_letter_code
_entity_poly.pdbx_strand_id
1 'polypeptide(L)'
;GKSVQEIMACLVGKQVGLVAHKPQKDKPAEFWLLGSSVGSCRAVTVAASPVPAQPVEEYKPTPEEQAQADQAMQEQSDEMLRLAQSKDPNERYAAINNLASMGAKDDPNVDKALRDAMSDKDTNVRIQAIASIVQRGGDGLADQLGLALKDKEPSVRLSAISVAADANILQQALNDSDQGVRDLAQSRLDDLDKIQQ
;
A
#
# COMPACT_ATOMS: atom_id res chain seq x y z
N GLY A 1 38.05 10.67 16.92
CA GLY A 1 36.74 10.12 17.31
C GLY A 1 36.07 9.58 16.06
N LYS A 2 35.33 8.47 16.15
CA LYS A 2 34.57 7.96 15.01
C LYS A 2 33.55 9.02 14.57
N SER A 3 33.36 9.20 13.27
CA SER A 3 32.39 10.15 12.73
C SER A 3 30.97 9.71 13.09
N VAL A 4 30.03 10.65 13.17
CA VAL A 4 28.61 10.37 13.45
C VAL A 4 28.04 9.34 12.46
N GLN A 5 28.49 9.37 11.20
CA GLN A 5 28.11 8.40 10.18
C GLN A 5 28.61 6.98 10.49
N GLU A 6 29.82 6.82 11.02
CA GLU A 6 30.36 5.52 11.43
C GLU A 6 29.63 4.95 12.64
N ILE A 7 29.17 5.80 13.55
CA ILE A 7 28.35 5.39 14.71
C ILE A 7 26.97 4.93 14.22
N MET A 8 26.32 5.70 13.35
CA MET A 8 24.98 5.38 12.82
C MET A 8 25.00 4.10 11.97
N ALA A 9 26.00 3.91 11.12
CA ALA A 9 26.18 2.67 10.36
C ALA A 9 26.36 1.43 11.25
N CYS A 10 26.96 1.61 12.44
CA CYS A 10 27.15 0.54 13.42
C CYS A 10 25.86 0.19 14.17
N LEU A 11 25.02 1.19 14.48
CA LEU A 11 23.80 1.01 15.26
C LEU A 11 22.64 0.45 14.44
N VAL A 12 22.50 0.91 13.19
CA VAL A 12 21.36 0.55 12.33
C VAL A 12 21.68 -0.65 11.43
N GLY A 13 22.95 -1.05 11.36
CA GLY A 13 23.42 -2.15 10.53
C GLY A 13 23.58 -1.74 9.07
N LYS A 14 24.49 -2.41 8.36
CA LYS A 14 24.85 -2.08 6.96
C LYS A 14 23.73 -2.36 5.93
N GLN A 15 22.61 -2.90 6.37
CA GLN A 15 21.47 -3.29 5.54
C GLN A 15 20.48 -2.14 5.32
N VAL A 16 20.52 -1.09 6.15
CA VAL A 16 19.65 0.07 6.02
C VAL A 16 20.38 1.15 5.22
N GLY A 17 19.72 1.68 4.19
CA GLY A 17 20.25 2.79 3.40
C GLY A 17 20.32 4.07 4.23
N LEU A 18 21.53 4.60 4.45
CA LEU A 18 21.76 5.87 5.15
C LEU A 18 22.26 6.92 4.16
N VAL A 19 21.53 8.02 4.02
CA VAL A 19 21.95 9.18 3.22
C VAL A 19 22.20 10.36 4.15
N ALA A 20 23.43 10.88 4.11
CA ALA A 20 23.85 12.04 4.88
C ALA A 20 23.87 13.29 3.99
N HIS A 21 23.18 14.35 4.42
CA HIS A 21 23.27 15.64 3.75
C HIS A 21 24.36 16.49 4.41
N LYS A 22 25.06 17.30 3.61
CA LYS A 22 26.05 18.24 4.15
C LYS A 22 25.32 19.29 5.00
N PRO A 23 25.77 19.55 6.24
CA PRO A 23 25.14 20.52 7.10
C PRO A 23 25.20 21.91 6.46
N GLN A 24 24.06 22.59 6.40
CA GLN A 24 23.99 24.01 6.07
C GLN A 24 24.30 24.82 7.33
N LYS A 25 24.90 26.01 7.15
CA LYS A 25 25.21 26.91 8.26
C LYS A 25 23.90 27.20 9.01
N ASP A 26 23.88 26.95 10.32
CA ASP A 26 22.74 27.11 11.24
C ASP A 26 21.62 26.05 11.17
N LYS A 27 21.84 24.90 10.52
CA LYS A 27 20.94 23.73 10.60
C LYS A 27 21.65 22.51 11.19
N PRO A 28 20.96 21.68 11.99
CA PRO A 28 21.52 20.42 12.46
C PRO A 28 21.85 19.50 11.28
N ALA A 29 22.82 18.60 11.47
CA ALA A 29 23.14 17.61 10.45
C ALA A 29 21.98 16.61 10.30
N GLU A 30 21.44 16.51 9.09
CA GLU A 30 20.29 15.64 8.79
C GLU A 30 20.74 14.33 8.11
N PHE A 31 20.21 13.21 8.60
CA PHE A 31 20.44 11.88 8.06
C PHE A 31 19.11 11.21 7.78
N TRP A 32 18.98 10.65 6.59
CA TRP A 32 17.77 9.98 6.15
C TRP A 32 18.00 8.47 6.15
N LEU A 33 17.07 7.73 6.75
CA LEU A 33 17.02 6.28 6.74
C LEU A 33 16.02 5.82 5.69
N LEU A 34 16.50 5.13 4.66
CA LEU A 34 15.68 4.65 3.56
C LEU A 34 15.26 3.20 3.84
N GLY A 35 14.01 3.03 4.31
CA GLY A 35 13.15 1.86 4.09
C GLY A 35 13.43 0.53 4.83
N SER A 36 12.53 0.22 5.77
CA SER A 36 11.83 -1.07 5.94
C SER A 36 12.63 -2.38 6.07
N SER A 37 13.36 -2.56 7.17
CA SER A 37 13.42 -3.84 7.91
C SER A 37 14.37 -3.72 9.10
N VAL A 38 13.89 -3.23 10.23
CA VAL A 38 14.59 -3.41 11.51
C VAL A 38 14.42 -4.87 11.94
N GLY A 39 15.27 -5.74 11.41
CA GLY A 39 15.47 -7.09 11.91
C GLY A 39 16.07 -7.04 13.32
N SER A 40 15.52 -7.87 14.21
CA SER A 40 15.87 -7.97 15.62
C SER A 40 17.40 -8.03 15.85
N CYS A 41 17.97 -6.95 16.37
CA CYS A 41 19.37 -6.90 16.76
C CYS A 41 19.55 -7.39 18.19
N ARG A 42 20.50 -8.31 18.36
CA ARG A 42 20.99 -8.78 19.66
C ARG A 42 21.71 -7.60 20.34
N ALA A 43 21.26 -7.23 21.54
CA ALA A 43 21.78 -6.07 22.26
C ALA A 43 23.30 -6.20 22.51
N VAL A 44 24.07 -5.26 21.97
CA VAL A 44 25.48 -5.06 22.32
C VAL A 44 25.53 -3.87 23.27
N THR A 45 25.87 -4.12 24.53
CA THR A 45 26.09 -3.08 25.53
C THR A 45 27.44 -2.41 25.27
N VAL A 46 27.41 -1.25 24.63
CA VAL A 46 28.54 -0.32 24.67
C VAL A 46 28.30 0.64 25.82
N ALA A 47 29.27 0.74 26.74
CA ALA A 47 29.25 1.73 27.81
C ALA A 47 29.46 3.14 27.20
N ALA A 48 28.39 3.70 26.64
CA ALA A 48 28.29 5.13 26.43
C ALA A 48 27.67 5.73 27.69
N SER A 49 28.28 6.78 28.23
CA SER A 49 27.65 7.59 29.27
C SER A 49 26.23 7.95 28.82
N PRO A 50 25.20 7.77 29.65
CA PRO A 50 23.86 8.14 29.27
C PRO A 50 23.85 9.64 29.02
N VAL A 51 23.71 10.03 27.76
CA VAL A 51 23.29 11.39 27.44
C VAL A 51 21.92 11.52 28.12
N PRO A 52 21.72 12.49 29.04
CA PRO A 52 20.41 12.69 29.62
C PRO A 52 19.45 12.93 28.46
N ALA A 53 18.52 12.00 28.26
CA ALA A 53 17.48 12.13 27.27
C ALA A 53 16.71 13.41 27.63
N GLN A 54 16.98 14.49 26.91
CA GLN A 54 16.13 15.66 27.01
C GLN A 54 14.77 15.24 26.47
N PRO A 55 13.66 15.65 27.12
CA PRO A 55 12.33 15.38 26.59
C PRO A 55 12.29 15.96 25.19
N VAL A 56 12.21 15.09 24.18
CA VAL A 56 11.82 15.55 22.85
C VAL A 56 10.37 15.99 22.98
N GLU A 57 10.13 17.30 22.91
CA GLU A 57 8.76 17.79 22.82
C GLU A 57 8.12 17.14 21.61
N GLU A 58 6.99 16.47 21.85
CA GLU A 58 6.18 15.86 20.80
C GLU A 58 5.81 16.96 19.81
N TYR A 59 6.34 16.87 18.59
CA TYR A 59 6.02 17.83 17.53
C TYR A 59 4.54 17.70 17.20
N LYS A 60 3.76 18.73 17.55
CA LYS A 60 2.36 18.87 17.13
C LYS A 60 2.30 19.96 16.05
N PRO A 61 1.92 19.64 14.81
CA PRO A 61 1.80 20.64 13.76
C PRO A 61 0.80 21.71 14.17
N THR A 62 1.08 22.94 13.76
CA THR A 62 0.12 24.04 13.94
C THR A 62 -1.13 23.80 13.11
N PRO A 63 -2.29 24.40 13.47
CA PRO A 63 -3.49 24.31 12.65
C PRO A 63 -3.28 24.75 11.20
N GLU A 64 -2.37 25.71 10.96
CA GLU A 64 -2.02 26.19 9.62
C GLU A 64 -1.23 25.15 8.82
N GLU A 65 -0.22 24.51 9.44
CA GLU A 65 0.55 23.43 8.80
C GLU A 65 -0.32 22.20 8.51
N GLN A 66 -1.23 21.86 9.43
CA GLN A 66 -2.19 20.79 9.23
C GLN A 66 -3.13 21.09 8.05
N ALA A 67 -3.69 22.31 7.99
CA ALA A 67 -4.58 22.71 6.90
C ALA A 67 -3.86 22.71 5.53
N GLN A 68 -2.60 23.11 5.47
CA GLN A 68 -1.80 23.07 4.26
C GLN A 68 -1.53 21.63 3.80
N ALA A 69 -1.23 20.72 4.74
CA ALA A 69 -1.04 19.31 4.45
C ALA A 69 -2.34 18.67 3.93
N ASP A 70 -3.47 18.97 4.57
CA ASP A 70 -4.80 18.48 4.17
C ASP A 70 -5.17 18.98 2.77
N GLN A 71 -4.91 20.27 2.48
CA GLN A 71 -5.14 20.85 1.15
C GLN A 71 -4.26 20.20 0.08
N ALA A 72 -2.96 20.02 0.35
CA ALA A 72 -2.05 19.40 -0.61
C ALA A 72 -2.44 17.95 -0.92
N MET A 73 -2.91 17.20 0.09
CA MET A 73 -3.44 15.86 -0.08
C MET A 73 -4.71 15.85 -0.93
N GLN A 74 -5.61 16.82 -0.71
CA GLN A 74 -6.84 16.95 -1.49
C GLN A 74 -6.54 17.26 -2.97
N GLU A 75 -5.65 18.21 -3.24
CA GLU A 75 -5.23 18.56 -4.61
C GLU A 75 -4.60 17.37 -5.33
N GLN A 76 -3.79 16.57 -4.61
CA GLN A 76 -3.21 15.35 -5.14
C GLN A 76 -4.29 14.29 -5.46
N SER A 77 -5.27 14.13 -4.57
CA SER A 77 -6.42 13.23 -4.79
C SER A 77 -7.20 13.62 -6.04
N ASP A 78 -7.50 14.92 -6.19
CA ASP A 78 -8.24 15.46 -7.34
C ASP A 78 -7.49 15.23 -8.67
N GLU A 79 -6.16 15.39 -8.67
CA GLU A 79 -5.34 15.08 -9.84
C GLU A 79 -5.34 13.58 -10.18
N MET A 80 -5.28 12.70 -9.17
CA MET A 80 -5.38 11.25 -9.43
C MET A 80 -6.76 10.87 -9.96
N LEU A 81 -7.84 11.46 -9.45
CA LEU A 81 -9.19 11.28 -9.99
C LEU A 81 -9.28 11.70 -11.46
N ARG A 82 -8.59 12.78 -11.84
CA ARG A 82 -8.49 13.22 -13.24
C ARG A 82 -7.71 12.21 -14.09
N LEU A 83 -6.55 11.75 -13.62
CA LEU A 83 -5.71 10.77 -14.32
C LEU A 83 -6.39 9.39 -14.48
N ALA A 84 -7.24 9.00 -13.53
CA ALA A 84 -8.07 7.80 -13.63
C ALA A 84 -9.02 7.81 -14.84
N GLN A 85 -9.28 8.99 -15.42
CA GLN A 85 -10.09 9.17 -16.63
C GLN A 85 -9.24 9.42 -17.88
N SER A 86 -7.91 9.26 -17.81
CA SER A 86 -7.02 9.50 -18.94
C SER A 86 -7.25 8.53 -20.11
N LYS A 87 -6.88 8.98 -21.31
CA LYS A 87 -6.84 8.11 -22.51
C LYS A 87 -5.74 7.06 -22.42
N ASP A 88 -4.65 7.34 -21.71
CA ASP A 88 -3.53 6.41 -21.52
C ASP A 88 -3.86 5.40 -20.41
N PRO A 89 -3.89 4.07 -20.71
CA PRO A 89 -4.09 3.05 -19.69
C PRO A 89 -3.04 3.05 -18.57
N ASN A 90 -1.80 3.48 -18.84
CA ASN A 90 -0.76 3.53 -17.81
C ASN A 90 -1.03 4.63 -16.78
N GLU A 91 -1.50 5.80 -17.24
CA GLU A 91 -1.93 6.88 -16.36
C GLU A 91 -3.13 6.46 -15.51
N ARG A 92 -4.12 5.78 -16.12
CA ARG A 92 -5.26 5.24 -15.38
C ARG A 92 -4.82 4.21 -14.34
N TYR A 93 -3.98 3.26 -14.72
CA TYR A 93 -3.43 2.25 -13.80
C TYR A 93 -2.73 2.91 -12.60
N ALA A 94 -1.83 3.86 -12.87
CA ALA A 94 -1.08 4.55 -11.83
C ALA A 94 -2.02 5.34 -10.91
N ALA A 95 -3.01 6.04 -11.47
CA ALA A 95 -4.00 6.78 -10.70
C ALA A 95 -4.80 5.87 -9.76
N ILE A 96 -5.34 4.76 -10.27
CA ILE A 96 -6.12 3.79 -9.49
C ILE A 96 -5.27 3.20 -8.36
N ASN A 97 -4.00 2.87 -8.62
CA ASN A 97 -3.09 2.39 -7.58
C ASN A 97 -2.83 3.43 -6.48
N ASN A 98 -2.64 4.70 -6.84
CA ASN A 98 -2.39 5.76 -5.85
C ASN A 98 -3.65 6.06 -5.01
N LEU A 99 -4.82 6.14 -5.65
CA LEU A 99 -6.11 6.38 -5.01
C LEU A 99 -6.45 5.36 -3.92
N ALA A 100 -5.94 4.12 -4.03
CA ALA A 100 -6.10 3.08 -3.00
C ALA A 100 -5.56 3.49 -1.63
N SER A 101 -4.54 4.36 -1.60
CA SER A 101 -3.84 4.79 -0.38
C SER A 101 -4.10 6.25 0.01
N MET A 102 -4.90 6.98 -0.78
CA MET A 102 -5.16 8.41 -0.61
C MET A 102 -6.58 8.68 -0.11
N GLY A 103 -6.75 9.88 0.44
CA GLY A 103 -8.04 10.40 0.89
C GLY A 103 -8.59 9.71 2.13
N ALA A 104 -9.80 10.12 2.53
CA ALA A 104 -10.54 9.43 3.57
C ALA A 104 -10.92 8.02 3.08
N LYS A 105 -10.96 7.06 4.01
CA LYS A 105 -11.34 5.66 3.71
C LYS A 105 -12.71 5.57 3.02
N ASP A 106 -13.62 6.47 3.36
CA ASP A 106 -15.00 6.49 2.85
C ASP A 106 -15.22 7.63 1.84
N ASP A 107 -14.18 8.05 1.12
CA ASP A 107 -14.32 9.05 0.05
C ASP A 107 -15.14 8.50 -1.13
N PRO A 108 -16.36 9.01 -1.37
CA PRO A 108 -17.26 8.46 -2.38
C PRO A 108 -16.73 8.66 -3.81
N ASN A 109 -15.90 9.67 -4.06
CA ASN A 109 -15.32 9.92 -5.38
C ASN A 109 -14.24 8.88 -5.69
N VAL A 110 -13.40 8.58 -4.70
CA VAL A 110 -12.37 7.53 -4.82
C VAL A 110 -13.04 6.17 -5.04
N ASP A 111 -14.02 5.83 -4.19
CA ASP A 111 -14.72 4.55 -4.30
C ASP A 111 -15.45 4.38 -5.63
N LYS A 112 -16.04 5.47 -6.16
CA LYS A 112 -16.64 5.46 -7.49
C LYS A 112 -15.57 5.23 -8.57
N ALA A 113 -14.45 5.93 -8.53
CA ALA A 113 -13.37 5.78 -9.51
C ALA A 113 -12.82 4.34 -9.55
N LEU A 114 -12.64 3.72 -8.39
CA LEU A 114 -12.20 2.32 -8.30
C LEU A 114 -13.25 1.34 -8.85
N ARG A 115 -14.54 1.55 -8.54
CA ARG A 115 -15.64 0.73 -9.10
C ARG A 115 -15.72 0.86 -10.62
N ASP A 116 -15.61 2.06 -11.15
CA ASP A 116 -15.62 2.30 -12.60
C ASP A 116 -14.43 1.59 -13.28
N ALA A 117 -13.26 1.59 -12.65
CA ALA A 117 -12.05 0.93 -13.15
C ALA A 117 -12.17 -0.61 -13.22
N MET A 118 -13.09 -1.24 -12.47
CA MET A 118 -13.39 -2.67 -12.66
C MET A 118 -14.02 -2.99 -14.03
N SER A 119 -14.52 -1.99 -14.74
CA SER A 119 -15.06 -2.12 -16.10
C SER A 119 -14.16 -1.48 -17.16
N ASP A 120 -12.90 -1.19 -16.83
CA ASP A 120 -11.97 -0.55 -17.76
C ASP A 120 -11.70 -1.42 -19.00
N LYS A 121 -11.51 -0.75 -20.15
CA LYS A 121 -11.15 -1.40 -21.41
C LYS A 121 -9.82 -2.18 -21.32
N ASP A 122 -8.90 -1.71 -20.48
CA ASP A 122 -7.58 -2.29 -20.27
C ASP A 122 -7.60 -3.30 -19.11
N THR A 123 -7.08 -4.50 -19.38
CA THR A 123 -7.08 -5.62 -18.43
C THR A 123 -6.24 -5.34 -17.18
N ASN A 124 -5.12 -4.63 -17.30
CA ASN A 124 -4.27 -4.31 -16.15
C ASN A 124 -4.94 -3.29 -15.23
N VAL A 125 -5.68 -2.34 -15.79
CA VAL A 125 -6.47 -1.38 -15.00
C VAL A 125 -7.57 -2.12 -14.20
N ARG A 126 -8.27 -3.08 -14.81
CA ARG A 126 -9.26 -3.91 -14.09
C ARG A 126 -8.65 -4.71 -12.94
N ILE A 127 -7.50 -5.34 -13.17
CA ILE A 127 -6.75 -6.07 -12.13
C ILE A 127 -6.35 -5.14 -10.98
N GLN A 128 -5.82 -3.96 -11.31
CA GLN A 128 -5.42 -2.96 -10.32
C GLN A 128 -6.61 -2.44 -9.52
N ALA A 129 -7.78 -2.27 -10.14
CA ALA A 129 -9.00 -1.87 -9.46
C ALA A 129 -9.38 -2.87 -8.37
N ILE A 130 -9.34 -4.17 -8.66
CA ILE A 130 -9.62 -5.24 -7.68
C ILE A 130 -8.67 -5.13 -6.48
N ALA A 131 -7.36 -5.02 -6.73
CA ALA A 131 -6.36 -4.89 -5.67
C ALA A 131 -6.60 -3.63 -4.81
N SER A 132 -6.92 -2.51 -5.46
CA SER A 132 -7.14 -1.21 -4.81
C SER A 132 -8.38 -1.20 -3.94
N ILE A 133 -9.46 -1.84 -4.39
CA ILE A 133 -10.71 -1.98 -3.64
C ILE A 133 -10.48 -2.83 -2.39
N VAL A 134 -9.78 -3.97 -2.51
CA VAL A 134 -9.45 -4.82 -1.36
C VAL A 134 -8.58 -4.07 -0.35
N GLN A 135 -7.60 -3.30 -0.83
CA GLN A 135 -6.70 -2.53 0.03
C GLN A 135 -7.46 -1.48 0.86
N ARG A 136 -8.42 -0.77 0.25
CA ARG A 136 -9.26 0.19 0.98
C ARG A 136 -10.22 -0.52 1.91
N GLY A 137 -10.69 -1.70 1.51
CA GLY A 137 -11.77 -2.42 2.19
C GLY A 137 -13.08 -1.62 2.13
N GLY A 138 -14.02 -2.00 2.99
CA GLY A 138 -15.35 -1.41 3.04
C GLY A 138 -16.44 -2.42 2.69
N ASP A 139 -17.68 -1.95 2.77
CA ASP A 139 -18.84 -2.79 2.54
C ASP A 139 -18.99 -3.15 1.04
N GLY A 140 -19.55 -4.31 0.76
CA GLY A 140 -19.82 -4.75 -0.62
C GLY A 140 -18.63 -5.38 -1.37
N LEU A 141 -17.50 -5.64 -0.68
CA LEU A 141 -16.35 -6.31 -1.29
C LEU A 141 -16.70 -7.66 -1.93
N ALA A 142 -17.57 -8.44 -1.27
CA ALA A 142 -18.01 -9.74 -1.79
C ALA A 142 -18.76 -9.61 -3.13
N ASP A 143 -19.64 -8.62 -3.27
CA ASP A 143 -20.37 -8.36 -4.51
C ASP A 143 -19.42 -7.92 -5.63
N GLN A 144 -18.45 -7.06 -5.31
CA GLN A 144 -17.44 -6.59 -6.26
C GLN A 144 -16.56 -7.72 -6.77
N LEU A 145 -16.09 -8.59 -5.88
CA LEU A 145 -15.31 -9.78 -6.26
C LEU A 145 -16.18 -10.78 -7.06
N GLY A 146 -17.45 -10.95 -6.70
CA GLY A 146 -18.39 -11.78 -7.46
C GLY A 146 -18.66 -11.25 -8.88
N LEU A 147 -18.61 -9.93 -9.09
CA LEU A 147 -18.63 -9.34 -10.43
C LEU A 147 -17.32 -9.60 -11.18
N ALA A 148 -16.17 -9.46 -10.52
CA ALA A 148 -14.86 -9.71 -11.14
C ALA A 148 -14.68 -11.18 -11.59
N LEU A 149 -15.31 -12.14 -10.90
CA LEU A 149 -15.39 -13.53 -11.35
C LEU A 149 -16.14 -13.75 -12.67
N LYS A 150 -16.85 -12.73 -13.18
CA LYS A 150 -17.55 -12.79 -14.46
C LYS A 150 -16.77 -12.08 -15.58
N ASP A 151 -15.57 -11.60 -15.30
CA ASP A 151 -14.73 -10.95 -16.30
C ASP A 151 -14.37 -11.91 -17.44
N LYS A 152 -14.34 -11.39 -18.66
CA LYS A 152 -13.99 -12.15 -19.86
C LYS A 152 -12.55 -12.69 -19.82
N GLU A 153 -11.63 -11.95 -19.19
CA GLU A 153 -10.22 -12.31 -19.12
C GLU A 153 -9.93 -13.19 -17.90
N PRO A 154 -9.37 -14.40 -18.07
CA PRO A 154 -9.03 -15.26 -16.95
C PRO A 154 -8.08 -14.60 -15.93
N SER A 155 -7.17 -13.73 -16.37
CA SER A 155 -6.26 -13.01 -15.47
C SER A 155 -6.96 -12.09 -14.48
N VAL A 156 -8.10 -11.50 -14.86
CA VAL A 156 -8.92 -10.67 -13.95
C VAL A 156 -9.64 -11.57 -12.94
N ARG A 157 -10.21 -12.69 -13.40
CA ARG A 157 -10.86 -13.67 -12.53
C ARG A 157 -9.89 -14.27 -11.50
N LEU A 158 -8.68 -14.61 -11.94
CA LEU A 158 -7.57 -15.03 -11.08
C LEU A 158 -7.22 -13.98 -10.02
N SER A 159 -7.16 -12.70 -10.41
CA SER A 159 -6.91 -11.60 -9.47
C SER A 159 -7.98 -11.57 -8.37
N ALA A 160 -9.26 -11.68 -8.73
CA ALA A 160 -10.36 -11.73 -7.75
C ALA A 160 -10.23 -12.90 -6.75
N ILE A 161 -9.86 -14.09 -7.22
CA ILE A 161 -9.69 -15.28 -6.37
C ILE A 161 -8.47 -15.12 -5.46
N SER A 162 -7.39 -14.51 -5.95
CA SER A 162 -6.16 -14.31 -5.18
C SER A 162 -6.34 -13.44 -3.94
N VAL A 163 -7.41 -12.64 -3.89
CA VAL A 163 -7.74 -11.74 -2.78
C VAL A 163 -9.02 -12.14 -2.04
N ALA A 164 -9.81 -13.08 -2.58
CA ALA A 164 -11.06 -13.51 -1.96
C ALA A 164 -10.81 -14.25 -0.63
N ALA A 165 -11.50 -13.81 0.42
CA ALA A 165 -11.55 -14.46 1.73
C ALA A 165 -12.86 -15.24 1.96
N ASP A 166 -13.88 -15.00 1.12
CA ASP A 166 -15.17 -15.69 1.20
C ASP A 166 -15.10 -17.04 0.48
N ALA A 167 -15.32 -18.12 1.23
CA ALA A 167 -15.34 -19.48 0.69
C ALA A 167 -16.40 -19.67 -0.41
N ASN A 168 -17.52 -18.95 -0.39
CA ASN A 168 -18.54 -19.03 -1.44
C ASN A 168 -18.02 -18.53 -2.79
N ILE A 169 -17.22 -17.46 -2.79
CA ILE A 169 -16.58 -16.92 -4.00
C ILE A 169 -15.60 -17.95 -4.56
N LEU A 170 -14.80 -18.58 -3.70
CA LEU A 170 -13.85 -19.61 -4.12
C LEU A 170 -14.57 -20.87 -4.65
N GLN A 171 -15.63 -21.32 -3.98
CA GLN A 171 -16.44 -22.46 -4.44
C GLN A 171 -17.09 -22.20 -5.80
N GLN A 172 -17.59 -20.98 -6.04
CA GLN A 172 -18.11 -20.59 -7.36
C GLN A 172 -17.05 -20.74 -8.45
N ALA A 173 -15.81 -20.33 -8.17
CA ALA A 173 -14.70 -20.37 -9.12
C ALA A 173 -14.21 -21.80 -9.48
N LEU A 174 -14.58 -22.83 -8.71
CA LEU A 174 -14.31 -24.23 -9.07
C LEU A 174 -15.04 -24.68 -10.35
N ASN A 175 -16.08 -23.95 -10.77
CA ASN A 175 -16.83 -24.21 -11.99
C ASN A 175 -16.41 -23.30 -13.16
N ASP A 176 -15.33 -22.54 -13.03
CA ASP A 176 -14.84 -21.66 -14.09
C ASP A 176 -14.45 -22.45 -15.35
N SER A 177 -14.51 -21.83 -16.53
CA SER A 177 -14.12 -22.47 -17.79
C SER A 177 -12.59 -22.61 -17.93
N ASP A 178 -11.82 -21.71 -17.31
CA ASP A 178 -10.37 -21.73 -17.32
C ASP A 178 -9.80 -22.65 -16.23
N GLN A 179 -8.85 -23.50 -16.59
CA GLN A 179 -8.25 -24.46 -15.64
C GLN A 179 -7.47 -23.76 -14.53
N GLY A 180 -6.71 -22.71 -14.85
CA GLY A 180 -5.91 -22.00 -13.85
C GLY A 180 -6.78 -21.32 -12.80
N VAL A 181 -7.96 -20.81 -13.21
CA VAL A 181 -8.96 -20.25 -12.30
C VAL A 181 -9.46 -21.32 -11.32
N ARG A 182 -9.80 -22.51 -11.81
CA ARG A 182 -10.23 -23.64 -10.96
C ARG A 182 -9.13 -24.09 -9.99
N ASP A 183 -7.90 -24.22 -10.48
CA ASP A 183 -6.76 -24.67 -9.68
C ASP A 183 -6.44 -23.70 -8.55
N LEU A 184 -6.44 -22.40 -8.83
CA LEU A 184 -6.23 -21.37 -7.82
C LEU A 184 -7.35 -21.38 -6.77
N ALA A 185 -8.60 -21.53 -7.20
CA ALA A 185 -9.75 -21.61 -6.30
C ALA A 185 -9.63 -22.80 -5.33
N GLN A 186 -9.27 -23.99 -5.82
CA GLN A 186 -9.05 -25.17 -4.98
C GLN A 186 -7.91 -24.94 -3.99
N SER A 187 -6.76 -24.44 -4.45
CA SER A 187 -5.62 -24.16 -3.56
C SER A 187 -6.00 -23.19 -2.44
N ARG A 188 -6.81 -22.17 -2.74
CA ARG A 188 -7.27 -21.18 -1.77
C ARG A 188 -8.24 -21.77 -0.75
N LEU A 189 -9.11 -22.68 -1.16
CA LEU A 189 -9.98 -23.41 -0.23
C LEU A 189 -9.18 -24.30 0.72
N ASP A 190 -8.21 -25.05 0.18
CA ASP A 190 -7.33 -25.90 0.98
C ASP A 190 -6.55 -25.10 2.04
N ASP A 191 -6.15 -23.87 1.72
CA ASP A 191 -5.45 -22.99 2.65
C ASP A 191 -6.39 -22.41 3.74
N LEU A 192 -7.66 -22.12 3.40
CA LEU A 192 -8.65 -21.72 4.40
C LEU A 192 -8.99 -22.85 5.38
N ASP A 193 -9.10 -24.08 4.89
CA ASP A 193 -9.37 -25.25 5.72
C ASP A 193 -8.25 -25.52 6.74
N LYS A 194 -6.99 -25.24 6.38
CA LYS A 194 -5.84 -25.36 7.30
C LYS A 194 -5.84 -24.31 8.41
N ILE A 195 -6.43 -23.14 8.18
CA ILE A 195 -6.49 -22.05 9.18
C ILE A 195 -7.58 -22.34 10.23
N GLN A 196 -8.60 -23.11 9.88
CA GLN A 196 -9.75 -23.40 10.75
C GLN A 196 -9.57 -24.65 11.63
N GLN A 197 -8.48 -25.42 11.44
CA GLN A 197 -8.10 -26.59 12.25
C GLN A 197 -7.06 -26.23 13.30
#